data_AF-A0A2I0WIP3-F1
#
_entry.id   AF-A0A2I0WIP3-F1
#
_cell.length_a   1.000
_cell.length_b   1.000
_cell.length_c   1.000
_cell.angle_alpha   90.00
_cell.angle_beta   90.00
_cell.angle_gamma   90.00
#
_symmetry.space_group_name_H-M   'P 1'
#
loop_
_entity.id
_entity.type
_entity.pdbx_description
1 polymer ?
#
loop_
_entity_poly.entity_id
_entity_poly.type
_entity_poly.pdbx_seq_one_letter_code
_entity_poly.pdbx_strand_id
1 'polypeptide(L)' 'MINEGKIVPSEFTIKLLQRAMLESGNDKFLIDGFPRNEENRAAFENLEKIEPEFVLFFDCPVEEMETRILNRNQV' A
#
# COMPACT_ATOMS: atom_id res chain seq x y z
N MET A 1 -9.53 -7.86 -11.59
CA MET A 1 -10.75 -7.16 -11.17
C MET A 1 -10.99 -7.48 -9.71
N ILE A 2 -10.94 -6.48 -8.82
CA ILE A 2 -11.46 -6.62 -7.45
C ILE A 2 -12.98 -6.58 -7.62
N ASN A 3 -13.56 -7.75 -7.85
CA ASN A 3 -15.00 -7.94 -7.93
C ASN A 3 -15.54 -7.91 -6.50
N GLU A 4 -16.47 -6.99 -6.24
CA GLU A 4 -17.10 -6.72 -4.95
C GLU A 4 -16.18 -5.97 -3.99
N GLY A 5 -16.57 -4.75 -3.60
CA GLY A 5 -15.87 -3.90 -2.61
C GLY A 5 -15.85 -4.47 -1.18
N LYS A 6 -15.64 -5.78 -1.04
CA LYS A 6 -15.30 -6.44 0.21
C LYS A 6 -13.89 -6.00 0.59
N ILE A 7 -13.78 -5.42 1.77
CA ILE A 7 -12.52 -5.06 2.40
C ILE A 7 -11.66 -6.33 2.45
N VAL A 8 -10.55 -6.34 1.71
CA VAL A 8 -9.54 -7.39 1.83
C VAL A 8 -9.00 -7.29 3.27
N PRO A 9 -9.10 -8.35 4.09
CA PRO A 9 -8.57 -8.31 5.44
C PRO A 9 -7.10 -7.91 5.41
N SER A 10 -6.73 -6.99 6.29
CA SER A 10 -5.38 -6.42 6.44
C SER A 10 -4.29 -7.51 6.40
N GLU A 11 -4.55 -8.62 7.10
CA GLU A 11 -3.65 -9.77 7.21
C GLU A 11 -3.33 -10.44 5.86
N PHE A 12 -4.29 -10.50 4.93
CA PHE A 12 -4.04 -11.13 3.63
C PHE A 12 -3.09 -10.29 2.77
N THR A 13 -3.29 -8.97 2.76
CA THR A 13 -2.40 -8.02 2.07
C THR A 13 -0.98 -8.10 2.62
N ILE A 14 -0.82 -8.17 3.95
CA ILE A 14 0.49 -8.25 4.61
C ILE A 14 1.21 -9.56 4.23
N LYS A 15 0.51 -10.70 4.26
CA LYS A 15 1.10 -11.99 3.84
C LYS A 15 1.56 -11.99 2.38
N LEU A 16 0.84 -11.31 1.49
CA LEU A 16 1.26 -11.15 0.09
C LEU A 16 2.52 -10.30 -0.04
N LEU A 17 2.59 -9.18 0.70
CA LEU A 17 3.78 -8.32 0.74
C LEU A 17 4.99 -9.09 1.27
N GLN A 18 4.83 -9.77 2.40
CA GLN A 18 5.89 -10.56 3.03
C GLN A 18 6.45 -11.62 2.07
N ARG A 19 5.57 -12.35 1.39
CA ARG A 19 5.98 -13.35 0.39
C ARG A 19 6.78 -12.70 -0.75
N ALA A 20 6.30 -11.59 -1.30
CA ALA A 20 7.00 -10.89 -2.38
C ALA A 20 8.37 -10.36 -1.93
N MET A 21 8.47 -9.84 -0.71
CA MET A 21 9.74 -9.38 -0.14
C MET A 21 10.75 -10.52 -0.01
N LEU A 22 10.33 -11.66 0.58
CA LEU A 22 11.16 -12.85 0.74
C LEU A 22 11.62 -13.44 -0.60
N GLU A 23 10.73 -13.51 -1.60
CA GLU A 23 11.03 -14.06 -2.92
C GLU A 23 11.94 -13.14 -3.76
N SER A 24 11.96 -11.83 -3.48
CA SER A 24 12.73 -10.87 -4.26
C SER A 24 14.24 -10.96 -4.05
N GLY A 25 14.68 -11.46 -2.89
CA GLY A 25 16.09 -11.46 -2.48
C GLY A 25 16.69 -10.07 -2.22
N ASN A 26 15.90 -9.00 -2.25
CA ASN A 26 16.33 -7.65 -1.92
C ASN A 26 16.18 -7.36 -0.42
N ASP A 27 16.93 -6.37 0.06
CA ASP A 27 16.88 -5.87 1.43
C ASP A 27 16.13 -4.53 1.57
N LYS A 28 15.75 -3.91 0.44
CA LYS A 28 15.11 -2.59 0.40
C LYS A 28 13.85 -2.61 -0.46
N PHE A 29 12.79 -2.01 0.06
CA PHE A 29 11.47 -2.00 -0.57
C PHE A 29 10.81 -0.64 -0.44
N LEU A 30 10.19 -0.19 -1.52
CA LEU A 30 9.21 0.89 -1.50
C LEU A 30 7.83 0.24 -1.59
N ILE A 31 7.04 0.32 -0.52
CA ILE A 31 5.68 -0.20 -0.51
C ILE A 31 4.74 0.96 -0.85
N ASP A 32 4.27 0.99 -2.10
CA ASP A 32 3.41 2.08 -2.59
C ASP A 32 1.96 1.93 -2.07
N GLY A 33 1.44 3.04 -1.53
CA GLY A 33 0.06 3.14 -1.09
C GLY A 33 -0.31 2.20 0.07
N PHE A 34 0.67 1.84 0.92
CA PHE A 34 0.49 1.03 2.12
C PHE A 34 1.37 1.55 3.27
N PRO A 35 0.90 1.52 4.53
CA PRO A 35 -0.46 1.18 4.98
C PRO A 35 -1.47 2.32 4.69
N ARG A 36 -2.75 1.98 4.45
CA ARG A 36 -3.80 2.97 4.12
C ARG A 36 -4.65 3.44 5.30
N ASN A 37 -4.61 2.72 6.41
CA ASN A 37 -5.37 3.03 7.61
C ASN A 37 -4.65 2.50 8.86
N GLU A 38 -5.15 2.88 10.02
CA GLU A 38 -4.65 2.48 11.34
C GLU A 38 -4.58 0.96 11.50
N GLU A 39 -5.63 0.25 11.10
CA GLU A 39 -5.73 -1.20 11.24
C GLU A 39 -4.66 -1.94 10.43
N ASN A 40 -4.44 -1.51 9.18
CA ASN A 40 -3.39 -2.05 8.31
C ASN A 40 -2.00 -1.80 8.91
N ARG A 41 -1.76 -0.60 9.44
CA ARG A 41 -0.48 -0.25 10.05
C ARG A 41 -0.22 -1.11 11.28
N ALA A 42 -1.17 -1.17 12.21
CA ALA A 42 -1.05 -1.98 13.42
C ALA A 42 -0.87 -3.47 13.11
N ALA A 43 -1.60 -4.00 12.12
CA ALA A 43 -1.43 -5.39 11.68
C ALA A 43 -0.05 -5.63 11.06
N PHE A 44 0.46 -4.70 10.25
CA PHE A 44 1.78 -4.81 9.62
C PHE A 44 2.90 -4.77 10.66
N GLU A 45 2.87 -3.81 11.58
CA GLU A 45 3.83 -3.70 12.68
C GLU A 45 3.82 -4.96 13.58
N ASN A 46 2.64 -5.50 13.88
CA ASN A 46 2.52 -6.71 14.70
C ASN A 46 3.06 -7.97 14.00
N LEU A 47 2.80 -8.13 12.70
CA LEU A 47 3.16 -9.33 11.95
C LEU A 47 4.63 -9.32 11.50
N GLU A 48 5.06 -8.22 10.90
CA GLU A 48 6.41 -8.13 10.33
C GLU A 48 7.43 -7.69 11.38
N LYS A 49 7.01 -6.93 12.41
CA LYS A 49 7.91 -6.31 13.39
C LYS A 49 8.98 -5.44 12.73
N ILE A 50 8.61 -4.81 11.62
CA ILE A 50 9.45 -3.91 10.83
C ILE A 50 8.85 -2.50 10.94
N GLU A 51 9.71 -1.53 11.24
CA GLU A 51 9.39 -0.11 11.14
C GLU A 51 9.98 0.45 9.83
N PRO A 52 9.21 1.20 9.02
CA PRO A 52 9.75 1.82 7.82
C PRO A 52 10.78 2.90 8.18
N GLU A 53 11.84 3.03 7.39
CA GLU A 53 12.88 4.06 7.60
C GLU A 53 12.30 5.48 7.45
N PHE A 54 11.35 5.67 6.53
CA PHE A 54 10.61 6.91 6.36
C PHE A 54 9.30 6.66 5.60
N VAL A 55 8.40 7.65 5.65
CA VAL A 55 7.19 7.71 4.82
C VAL A 55 7.35 8.83 3.80
N LEU A 56 7.34 8.47 2.51
CA LEU A 56 7.29 9.45 1.43
C LEU A 56 5.83 9.83 1.17
N PHE A 57 5.41 11.00 1.65
CA PHE A 57 4.06 11.51 1.46
C PHE A 57 4.03 12.55 0.33
N PHE A 58 3.23 12.27 -0.70
CA PHE A 58 2.94 13.24 -1.75
C PHE A 58 1.71 14.06 -1.38
N ASP A 59 1.93 15.33 -1.05
CA ASP A 59 0.84 16.28 -0.86
C ASP A 59 0.35 16.80 -2.22
N CYS A 60 -0.96 16.73 -2.44
CA CYS A 60 -1.58 17.05 -3.72
C CYS A 60 -2.99 17.59 -3.47
N PRO A 61 -3.38 18.73 -4.08
CA PRO A 61 -4.75 19.23 -4.01
C PRO A 61 -5.75 18.18 -4.53
N VAL A 62 -6.94 18.13 -3.91
CA VAL A 62 -7.98 17.14 -4.25
C VAL A 62 -8.43 17.32 -5.70
N GLU A 63 -8.58 18.58 -6.15
CA GLU A 63 -9.01 18.92 -7.50
C GLU A 63 -8.01 18.41 -8.56
N GLU A 64 -6.71 18.48 -8.23
CA GLU A 64 -5.64 17.96 -9.08
C GLU A 64 -5.63 16.43 -9.08
N MET A 65 -5.86 15.79 -7.92
CA MET A 65 -6.00 14.33 -7.83
C MET A 65 -7.18 13.83 -8.67
N GLU A 66 -8.34 14.48 -8.59
CA GLU A 66 -9.53 14.16 -9.37
C GLU A 66 -9.26 14.30 -10.87
N THR A 67 -8.67 15.42 -11.28
CA THR A 67 -8.28 15.68 -12.67
C THR A 67 -7.35 14.58 -13.18
N ARG A 68 -6.34 14.18 -12.41
CA ARG A 68 -5.42 13.10 -12.78
C ARG A 68 -6.10 11.74 -12.87
N ILE A 69 -7.01 11.44 -11.94
CA ILE A 69 -7.74 10.16 -11.94
C ILE A 69 -8.65 10.06 -13.17
N LEU A 70 -9.39 11.11 -13.50
CA LEU A 70 -10.27 11.15 -14.68
C LEU A 70 -9.50 11.05 -16.00
N ASN A 71 -8.27 11.57 -16.04
CA ASN A 71 -7.41 11.52 -17.21
C ASN A 71 -6.46 10.30 -17.24
N ARG A 72 -6.45 9.45 -16.20
CA ARG A 72 -5.47 8.36 -16.03
C ARG A 72 -5.40 7.36 -17.20
N ASN A 73 -6.51 7.20 -17.94
CA ASN A 73 -6.61 6.28 -19.09
C ASN A 73 -6.90 7.00 -20.41
N GLN A 74 -6.78 8.32 -20.46
CA GLN A 74 -6.89 9.06 -21.71
C GLN A 74 -5.54 9.02 -22.42
N VAL A 75 -5.54 8.45 -23.63
CA VAL A 75 -4.37 8.32 -24.52
C VAL A 75 -4.14 9.61 -25.28
#